data_AF-A0A7V0QIP9-F1
#
_entry.id   AF-A0A7V0QIP9-F1
#
_cell.length_a   1.000
_cell.length_b   1.000
_cell.length_c   1.000
_cell.angle_alpha   90.00
_cell.angle_beta   90.00
_cell.angle_gamma   90.00
#
_symmetry.space_group_name_H-M   'P 1'
#
loop_
_entity.id
_entity.type
_entity.pdbx_description
1 polymer ?
#
loop_
_entity_poly.entity_id
_entity_poly.type
_entity_poly.pdbx_seq_one_letter_code
_entity_poly.pdbx_strand_id
1 'polypeptide(L)'
;MDELSILIGGKAGDGIRQAGTIIGKLIGRLGYRIFLYDDYPSLIRGGHNFSVIRASGKKVLAHKDKVDIIVALNQDTVEKHHEALTKNGIILYDSDKVKSEGVGLPFSQIVKEHEGAPIMRNTAAIGAFAKMIGAEWSLLERVIKDTEKKATSLNLKIAEASYRLVGQRFFDMKQLPLKPLPIVSGNEAIALGAVQAGLNLYIAYPMTPASSILHYLASHEDELGIVTVHPENEIAVAVMALGAAYAGARTMVGTSGGGFALMTEAISLASQGEYPVVFVECQRAGPSTGVPTYTMQADLHFVLNAGHGDIVRFVVAPGDTEEAFYLTALAMNIAWEFQIPTFVLSDKHLSESLFSFDPDTIEIGASEPLLWDKKAPYKRYSFAPNGVSPLAFPGDPEATVKGTSYEHDEYGITTEDPAKIQKMQDKRLSKKPALKKRLQQIEQVKIYGNENSKTAIICWGSTKGVCTEIAEELDIKVVQPLIMEPFPVESLKNTLADVNKVIDIETNATGQLARLLACNGITIHETILRYDSRPFTVDGLLNRVKEVIS
;
A
#
# COMPACT_ATOMS: atom_id res chain seq x y z
N MET A 1 -16.88 16.69 18.10
CA MET A 1 -16.28 15.37 18.36
C MET A 1 -15.15 15.25 17.36
N ASP A 2 -13.92 15.12 17.85
CA ASP A 2 -12.73 15.28 16.99
C ASP A 2 -12.30 13.96 16.33
N GLU A 3 -12.80 12.83 16.83
CA GLU A 3 -12.59 11.50 16.28
C GLU A 3 -13.86 10.65 16.40
N LEU A 4 -14.13 9.80 15.41
CA LEU A 4 -15.21 8.82 15.40
C LEU A 4 -14.73 7.50 14.77
N SER A 5 -15.03 6.38 15.43
CA SER A 5 -14.69 5.02 14.97
C SER A 5 -15.97 4.21 14.69
N ILE A 6 -16.08 3.61 13.52
CA ILE A 6 -17.29 2.94 13.04
C ILE A 6 -16.92 1.55 12.54
N LEU A 7 -17.71 0.54 12.89
CA LEU A 7 -17.67 -0.77 12.27
C LEU A 7 -18.95 -1.00 11.48
N ILE A 8 -18.86 -1.41 10.22
CA ILE A 8 -19.99 -1.95 9.47
C ILE A 8 -19.73 -3.42 9.17
N GLY A 9 -20.70 -4.28 9.45
CA GLY A 9 -20.57 -5.73 9.30
C GLY A 9 -21.79 -6.38 8.65
N GLY A 10 -21.55 -7.53 8.01
CA GLY A 10 -22.59 -8.35 7.41
C GLY A 10 -22.04 -9.59 6.74
N LYS A 11 -22.87 -10.27 5.94
CA LYS A 11 -22.45 -11.46 5.21
C LYS A 11 -21.66 -11.07 3.96
N ALA A 12 -20.75 -11.93 3.52
CA ALA A 12 -20.13 -11.75 2.20
C ALA A 12 -21.22 -11.67 1.12
N GLY A 13 -21.23 -10.58 0.35
CA GLY A 13 -22.27 -10.24 -0.63
C GLY A 13 -23.23 -9.14 -0.19
N ASP A 14 -23.23 -8.70 1.08
CA ASP A 14 -24.06 -7.59 1.57
C ASP A 14 -23.48 -6.19 1.22
N GLY A 15 -22.43 -6.12 0.40
CA GLY A 15 -21.86 -4.84 -0.05
C GLY A 15 -21.18 -4.03 1.06
N ILE A 16 -20.58 -4.70 2.05
CA ILE A 16 -19.98 -4.08 3.24
C ILE A 16 -18.83 -3.12 2.90
N ARG A 17 -17.87 -3.55 2.08
CA ARG A 17 -16.74 -2.71 1.65
C ARG A 17 -17.20 -1.43 0.95
N GLN A 18 -18.17 -1.55 0.03
CA GLN A 18 -18.73 -0.41 -0.68
C GLN A 18 -19.45 0.56 0.27
N ALA A 19 -20.21 0.03 1.23
CA ALA A 19 -20.88 0.85 2.23
C ALA A 19 -19.89 1.55 3.16
N GLY A 20 -18.83 0.86 3.58
CA GLY A 20 -17.71 1.46 4.31
C GLY A 20 -17.08 2.63 3.55
N THR A 21 -16.81 2.47 2.25
CA THR A 21 -16.29 3.54 1.39
C THR A 21 -17.23 4.74 1.30
N ILE A 22 -18.54 4.51 1.15
CA ILE A 22 -19.54 5.60 1.10
C ILE A 22 -19.59 6.35 2.44
N ILE A 23 -19.58 5.62 3.57
CA ILE A 23 -19.50 6.21 4.91
C ILE A 23 -18.23 7.04 5.07
N GLY A 24 -17.07 6.48 4.69
CA GLY A 24 -15.80 7.19 4.71
C GLY A 24 -15.82 8.46 3.86
N LYS A 25 -16.32 8.40 2.62
CA LYS A 25 -16.46 9.57 1.73
C LYS A 25 -17.43 10.61 2.30
N LEU A 26 -18.55 10.19 2.90
CA LEU A 26 -19.49 11.11 3.55
C LEU A 26 -18.80 11.93 4.63
N ILE A 27 -18.06 11.27 5.52
CA ILE A 27 -17.37 11.92 6.63
C ILE A 27 -16.15 12.73 6.12
N GLY A 28 -15.45 12.24 5.10
CA GLY A 28 -14.35 12.95 4.45
C GLY A 28 -14.78 14.26 3.79
N ARG A 29 -16.00 14.31 3.21
CA ARG A 29 -16.57 15.57 2.70
C ARG A 29 -16.88 16.59 3.80
N LEU A 30 -17.06 16.15 5.05
CA LEU A 30 -17.14 17.02 6.22
C LEU A 30 -15.77 17.56 6.68
N GLY A 31 -14.68 17.22 5.99
CA GLY A 31 -13.32 17.73 6.23
C GLY A 31 -12.45 16.82 7.10
N TYR A 32 -12.96 15.69 7.59
CA TYR A 32 -12.18 14.74 8.40
C TYR A 32 -11.20 13.95 7.55
N ARG A 33 -10.14 13.45 8.18
CA ARG A 33 -9.20 12.48 7.63
C ARG A 33 -9.69 11.08 7.95
N ILE A 34 -9.67 10.22 6.95
CA ILE A 34 -10.26 8.90 6.98
C ILE A 34 -9.17 7.84 6.90
N PHE A 35 -9.31 6.82 7.74
CA PHE A 35 -8.66 5.53 7.58
C PHE A 35 -9.74 4.45 7.53
N LEU A 36 -9.68 3.54 6.56
CA LEU A 36 -10.60 2.43 6.44
C LEU A 36 -9.83 1.12 6.31
N TYR A 37 -10.19 0.15 7.12
CA TYR A 37 -9.66 -1.21 7.10
C TYR A 37 -10.77 -2.22 6.80
N ASP A 38 -10.54 -3.11 5.84
CA ASP A 38 -11.44 -4.22 5.51
C ASP A 38 -10.91 -5.56 6.03
N ASP A 39 -11.76 -6.32 6.72
CA ASP A 39 -11.52 -7.72 7.11
C ASP A 39 -12.55 -8.63 6.43
N TYR A 40 -12.01 -9.58 5.67
CA TYR A 40 -12.81 -10.57 4.96
C TYR A 40 -12.05 -11.90 4.84
N PRO A 41 -12.75 -13.04 4.96
CA PRO A 41 -12.16 -14.35 4.70
C PRO A 41 -11.98 -14.56 3.19
N SER A 42 -11.13 -15.52 2.82
CA SER A 42 -10.95 -15.97 1.43
C SER A 42 -12.15 -16.80 0.93
N LEU A 43 -13.35 -16.21 0.96
CA LEU A 43 -14.62 -16.82 0.54
C LEU A 43 -15.39 -15.86 -0.37
N ILE A 44 -15.93 -16.38 -1.48
CA ILE A 44 -16.73 -15.59 -2.43
C ILE A 44 -18.14 -15.33 -1.88
N ARG A 45 -18.72 -16.31 -1.15
CA ARG A 45 -20.05 -16.21 -0.53
C ARG A 45 -20.02 -16.87 0.85
N GLY A 46 -20.82 -16.31 1.76
CA GLY A 46 -20.84 -16.76 3.15
C GLY A 46 -19.66 -16.22 3.97
N GLY A 47 -19.70 -16.46 5.28
CA GLY A 47 -18.78 -15.83 6.21
C GLY A 47 -19.20 -14.41 6.61
N HIS A 48 -18.40 -13.84 7.50
CA HIS A 48 -18.61 -12.51 8.08
C HIS A 48 -17.55 -11.56 7.55
N ASN A 49 -17.99 -10.45 6.97
CA ASN A 49 -17.11 -9.39 6.49
C ASN A 49 -17.41 -8.14 7.31
N PHE A 50 -16.38 -7.35 7.59
CA PHE A 50 -16.55 -6.06 8.22
C PHE A 50 -15.54 -5.04 7.72
N SER A 51 -15.91 -3.78 7.80
CA SER A 51 -15.04 -2.64 7.56
C SER A 51 -15.00 -1.79 8.82
N VAL A 52 -13.82 -1.34 9.22
CA VAL A 52 -13.62 -0.36 10.30
C VAL A 52 -13.23 0.96 9.66
N ILE A 53 -13.99 2.01 9.94
CA ILE A 53 -13.74 3.38 9.49
C ILE A 53 -13.36 4.22 10.70
N ARG A 54 -12.19 4.85 10.67
CA ARG A 54 -11.82 5.92 11.60
C ARG A 54 -11.84 7.26 10.87
N ALA A 55 -12.45 8.25 11.50
CA ALA A 55 -12.48 9.62 11.05
C ALA A 55 -11.91 10.51 12.15
N SER A 56 -10.99 11.42 11.81
CA SER A 56 -10.40 12.36 12.77
C SER A 56 -10.15 13.73 12.15
N GLY A 57 -10.12 14.78 12.97
CA GLY A 57 -9.64 16.10 12.55
C GLY A 57 -8.13 16.12 12.24
N LYS A 58 -7.39 15.09 12.66
CA LYS A 58 -5.97 14.87 12.37
C LYS A 58 -5.79 13.64 11.47
N LYS A 59 -4.61 13.50 10.84
CA LYS A 59 -4.29 12.31 10.04
C LYS A 59 -4.30 11.07 10.94
N VAL A 60 -5.00 10.02 10.52
CA VAL A 60 -5.06 8.71 11.18
C VAL A 60 -4.69 7.64 10.17
N LEU A 61 -3.90 6.64 10.60
CA LEU A 61 -3.28 5.64 9.71
C LEU A 61 -3.46 4.19 10.19
N ALA A 62 -4.16 3.99 11.30
CA ALA A 62 -4.38 2.67 11.91
C ALA A 62 -5.79 2.58 12.48
N HIS A 63 -6.23 1.38 12.83
CA HIS A 63 -7.51 1.14 13.50
C HIS A 63 -7.32 0.92 15.01
N LYS A 64 -8.40 1.14 15.76
CA LYS A 64 -8.52 0.90 17.21
C LYS A 64 -9.34 -0.36 17.46
N ASP A 65 -9.18 -0.95 18.64
CA ASP A 65 -9.99 -2.10 19.08
C ASP A 65 -11.43 -1.68 19.40
N LYS A 66 -11.62 -0.43 19.84
CA LYS A 66 -12.93 0.11 20.20
C LYS A 66 -13.56 0.94 19.09
N VAL A 67 -14.89 0.85 18.98
CA VAL A 67 -15.71 1.58 18.02
C VAL A 67 -16.89 2.28 18.69
N ASP A 68 -17.25 3.46 18.19
CA ASP A 68 -18.37 4.27 18.70
C ASP A 68 -19.70 3.87 18.07
N ILE A 69 -19.66 3.35 16.83
CA ILE A 69 -20.86 2.94 16.11
C ILE A 69 -20.64 1.57 15.48
N ILE A 70 -21.58 0.64 15.71
CA ILE A 70 -21.65 -0.62 14.97
C ILE A 70 -22.87 -0.60 14.06
N VAL A 71 -22.68 -0.77 12.76
CA VAL A 71 -23.72 -0.93 11.75
C VAL A 71 -23.84 -2.42 11.41
N ALA A 72 -24.88 -3.08 11.90
CA ALA A 72 -25.07 -4.52 11.81
C ALA A 72 -26.16 -4.90 10.79
N LEU A 73 -25.77 -5.51 9.68
CA LEU A 73 -26.70 -6.06 8.66
C LEU A 73 -27.10 -7.52 8.91
N ASN A 74 -26.45 -8.18 9.87
CA ASN A 74 -26.74 -9.55 10.33
C ASN A 74 -26.42 -9.72 11.83
N GLN A 75 -26.91 -10.80 12.42
CA GLN A 75 -26.71 -11.11 13.84
C GLN A 75 -25.25 -11.34 14.20
N ASP A 76 -24.47 -12.02 13.33
CA ASP A 76 -23.04 -12.26 13.56
C ASP A 76 -22.25 -10.97 13.81
N THR A 77 -22.65 -9.84 13.20
CA THR A 77 -21.99 -8.55 13.43
C THR A 77 -22.08 -8.15 14.90
N VAL A 78 -23.25 -8.29 15.51
CA VAL A 78 -23.45 -7.97 16.92
C VAL A 78 -22.73 -8.98 17.80
N GLU A 79 -22.94 -10.28 17.55
CA GLU A 79 -22.34 -11.34 18.36
C GLU A 79 -20.80 -11.24 18.42
N LYS A 80 -20.16 -10.95 17.29
CA LYS A 80 -18.69 -10.87 17.19
C LYS A 80 -18.10 -9.54 17.65
N HIS A 81 -18.84 -8.43 17.53
CA HIS A 81 -18.26 -7.09 17.69
C HIS A 81 -18.89 -6.27 18.81
N HIS A 82 -19.92 -6.74 19.51
CA HIS A 82 -20.54 -5.97 20.60
C HIS A 82 -19.53 -5.57 21.69
N GLU A 83 -18.54 -6.41 22.00
CA GLU A 83 -17.49 -6.10 22.97
C GLU A 83 -16.54 -4.98 22.50
N ALA A 84 -16.48 -4.70 21.19
CA ALA A 84 -15.73 -3.58 20.64
C ALA A 84 -16.44 -2.25 20.85
N LEU A 85 -17.73 -2.23 21.20
CA LEU A 85 -18.49 -1.00 21.38
C LEU A 85 -17.99 -0.20 22.60
N THR A 86 -17.81 1.10 22.44
CA THR A 86 -17.50 1.99 23.56
C THR A 86 -18.68 2.10 24.53
N LYS A 87 -18.46 2.56 25.76
CA LYS A 87 -19.51 2.69 26.80
C LYS A 87 -20.70 3.55 26.35
N ASN A 88 -20.46 4.56 25.52
CA ASN A 88 -21.47 5.45 24.95
C ASN A 88 -21.76 5.14 23.47
N GLY A 89 -21.26 4.02 22.97
CA GLY A 89 -21.42 3.63 21.59
C GLY A 89 -22.84 3.13 21.28
N ILE A 90 -23.19 3.13 20.00
CA ILE A 90 -24.54 2.79 19.54
C ILE A 90 -24.48 1.74 18.43
N ILE A 91 -25.42 0.80 18.48
CA ILE A 91 -25.62 -0.18 17.41
C ILE A 91 -26.78 0.28 16.53
N LEU A 92 -26.52 0.49 15.24
CA LEU A 92 -27.51 0.65 14.18
C LEU A 92 -27.71 -0.71 13.50
N TYR A 93 -28.93 -1.23 13.43
CA TYR A 93 -29.14 -2.59 12.93
C TYR A 93 -30.41 -2.76 12.09
N ASP A 94 -30.38 -3.75 11.21
CA ASP A 94 -31.55 -4.23 10.47
C ASP A 94 -32.49 -4.99 11.41
N SER A 95 -33.57 -4.35 11.88
CA SER A 95 -34.52 -4.96 12.83
C SER A 95 -35.25 -6.18 12.28
N ASP A 96 -35.25 -6.37 10.95
CA ASP A 96 -35.85 -7.54 10.31
C ASP A 96 -34.97 -8.79 10.41
N LYS A 97 -33.68 -8.62 10.75
CA LYS A 97 -32.65 -9.67 10.71
C LYS A 97 -31.82 -9.78 11.98
N VAL A 98 -31.79 -8.74 12.80
CA VAL A 98 -30.89 -8.60 13.95
C VAL A 98 -31.68 -8.25 15.21
N LYS A 99 -31.33 -8.90 16.31
CA LYS A 99 -31.79 -8.60 17.66
C LYS A 99 -30.63 -7.99 18.44
N SER A 100 -30.77 -6.72 18.79
CA SER A 100 -29.80 -5.95 19.56
C SER A 100 -30.51 -4.80 20.27
N GLU A 101 -29.86 -4.20 21.27
CA GLU A 101 -30.22 -2.87 21.77
C GLU A 101 -29.57 -1.80 20.86
N GLY A 102 -30.25 -0.65 20.69
CA GLY A 102 -29.78 0.44 19.85
C GLY A 102 -30.85 0.99 18.90
N VAL A 103 -30.42 1.43 17.72
CA VAL A 103 -31.30 1.98 16.67
C VAL A 103 -31.65 0.87 15.68
N GLY A 104 -32.81 0.26 15.86
CA GLY A 104 -33.34 -0.75 14.93
C GLY A 104 -34.22 -0.11 13.86
N LEU A 105 -33.95 -0.41 12.59
CA LEU A 105 -34.77 -0.01 11.45
C LEU A 105 -35.03 -1.19 10.52
N PRO A 106 -36.22 -1.28 9.89
CA PRO A 106 -36.58 -2.42 9.06
C PRO A 106 -35.97 -2.26 7.66
N PHE A 107 -34.65 -2.35 7.54
CA PHE A 107 -33.93 -2.13 6.27
C PHE A 107 -34.40 -3.09 5.20
N SER A 108 -34.64 -4.36 5.56
CA SER A 108 -35.14 -5.35 4.60
C SER A 108 -36.53 -4.97 4.07
N GLN A 109 -37.42 -4.45 4.93
CA GLN A 109 -38.73 -3.96 4.51
C GLN A 109 -38.64 -2.72 3.63
N ILE A 110 -37.84 -1.72 4.00
CA ILE A 110 -37.65 -0.49 3.22
C ILE A 110 -37.17 -0.81 1.80
N VAL A 111 -36.19 -1.71 1.68
CA VAL A 111 -35.68 -2.18 0.39
C VAL A 111 -36.77 -2.86 -0.42
N LYS A 112 -37.58 -3.72 0.20
CA LYS A 112 -38.69 -4.42 -0.46
C LYS A 112 -39.77 -3.47 -0.97
N GLU A 113 -40.14 -2.46 -0.18
CA GLU A 113 -41.16 -1.45 -0.54
C GLU A 113 -40.74 -0.60 -1.76
N HIS A 114 -39.45 -0.43 -1.97
CA HIS A 114 -38.89 0.31 -3.10
C HIS A 114 -38.47 -0.59 -4.27
N GLU A 115 -38.78 -1.89 -4.23
CA GLU A 115 -38.38 -2.87 -5.24
C GLU A 115 -36.85 -2.97 -5.41
N GLY A 116 -36.10 -2.73 -4.33
CA GLY A 116 -34.64 -2.80 -4.28
C GLY A 116 -34.10 -4.22 -4.19
N ALA A 117 -32.86 -4.39 -4.65
CA ALA A 117 -32.14 -5.65 -4.50
C ALA A 117 -31.72 -5.87 -3.02
N PRO A 118 -31.67 -7.12 -2.52
CA PRO A 118 -31.33 -7.39 -1.11
C PRO A 118 -30.00 -6.81 -0.61
N ILE A 119 -29.04 -6.58 -1.51
CA ILE A 119 -27.76 -5.92 -1.18
C ILE A 119 -27.96 -4.47 -0.72
N MET A 120 -28.99 -3.76 -1.22
CA MET A 120 -29.30 -2.36 -0.92
C MET A 120 -29.76 -2.11 0.53
N ARG A 121 -29.80 -3.15 1.38
CA ARG A 121 -29.90 -2.98 2.84
C ARG A 121 -28.72 -2.16 3.37
N ASN A 122 -27.56 -2.28 2.72
CA ASN A 122 -26.42 -1.42 3.01
C ASN A 122 -26.71 0.07 2.73
N THR A 123 -27.41 0.38 1.64
CA THR A 123 -27.84 1.74 1.28
C THR A 123 -28.85 2.30 2.27
N ALA A 124 -29.80 1.48 2.73
CA ALA A 124 -30.70 1.89 3.82
C ALA A 124 -29.92 2.21 5.09
N ALA A 125 -28.97 1.35 5.48
CA ALA A 125 -28.11 1.58 6.64
C ALA A 125 -27.28 2.87 6.53
N ILE A 126 -26.74 3.18 5.34
CA ILE A 126 -26.04 4.45 5.08
C ILE A 126 -26.96 5.66 5.29
N GLY A 127 -28.21 5.58 4.80
CA GLY A 127 -29.21 6.64 4.98
C GLY A 127 -29.50 6.92 6.45
N ALA A 128 -29.77 5.88 7.23
CA ALA A 128 -29.95 6.00 8.67
C ALA A 128 -28.70 6.54 9.37
N PHE A 129 -27.52 5.99 9.04
CA PHE A 129 -26.24 6.42 9.58
C PHE A 129 -26.00 7.92 9.37
N ALA A 130 -26.22 8.44 8.16
CA ALA A 130 -26.02 9.86 7.85
C ALA A 130 -26.87 10.77 8.75
N LYS A 131 -28.14 10.39 9.00
CA LYS A 131 -29.01 11.12 9.93
C LYS A 131 -28.50 11.03 11.37
N MET A 132 -28.04 9.85 11.80
CA MET A 132 -27.54 9.62 13.16
C MET A 132 -26.31 10.49 13.48
N ILE A 133 -25.43 10.73 12.49
CA ILE A 133 -24.24 11.59 12.66
C ILE A 133 -24.50 13.08 12.41
N GLY A 134 -25.75 13.45 12.08
CA GLY A 134 -26.14 14.83 11.82
C GLY A 134 -25.75 15.36 10.43
N ALA A 135 -25.36 14.51 9.49
CA ALA A 135 -25.03 14.93 8.13
C ALA A 135 -26.28 15.34 7.35
N GLU A 136 -26.18 16.43 6.59
CA GLU A 136 -27.28 16.92 5.77
C GLU A 136 -27.60 15.97 4.60
N TRP A 137 -28.88 15.81 4.27
CA TRP A 137 -29.33 14.93 3.18
C TRP A 137 -28.66 15.28 1.84
N SER A 138 -28.55 16.57 1.53
CA SER A 138 -27.93 17.06 0.29
C SER A 138 -26.45 16.69 0.16
N LEU A 139 -25.76 16.45 1.29
CA LEU A 139 -24.40 15.95 1.29
C LEU A 139 -24.37 14.46 0.95
N LEU A 140 -25.19 13.66 1.63
CA LEU A 140 -25.29 12.22 1.37
C LEU A 140 -25.70 11.95 -0.09
N GLU A 141 -26.69 12.68 -0.60
CA GLU A 141 -27.16 12.56 -1.99
C GLU A 141 -26.01 12.76 -2.99
N ARG A 142 -25.16 13.78 -2.78
CA ARG A 142 -23.98 14.02 -3.63
C ARG A 142 -22.98 12.87 -3.55
N VAL A 143 -22.68 12.38 -2.35
CA VAL A 143 -21.73 11.28 -2.15
C VAL A 143 -22.20 9.98 -2.82
N ILE A 144 -23.49 9.67 -2.73
CA ILE A 144 -24.07 8.50 -3.42
C ILE A 144 -23.95 8.67 -4.94
N LYS A 145 -24.26 9.87 -5.48
CA LYS A 145 -24.13 10.14 -6.93
C LYS A 145 -22.69 10.04 -7.43
N ASP A 146 -21.72 10.51 -6.65
CA ASP A 146 -20.29 10.46 -7.00
C ASP A 146 -19.73 9.04 -6.98
N THR A 147 -20.30 8.15 -6.15
CA THR A 147 -19.75 6.80 -5.91
C THR A 147 -20.50 5.72 -6.70
N GLU A 148 -21.82 5.80 -6.79
CA GLU A 148 -22.67 4.82 -7.45
C GLU A 148 -23.05 5.30 -8.86
N LYS A 149 -22.42 4.72 -9.88
CA LYS A 149 -22.83 4.93 -11.29
C LYS A 149 -24.06 4.10 -11.68
N LYS A 150 -24.33 2.99 -10.98
CA LYS A 150 -25.44 2.05 -11.28
C LYS A 150 -26.60 2.22 -10.29
N ALA A 151 -27.83 2.20 -10.79
CA ALA A 151 -29.06 2.24 -9.98
C ALA A 151 -29.12 3.40 -8.95
N THR A 152 -28.46 4.52 -9.24
CA THR A 152 -28.30 5.66 -8.34
C THR A 152 -29.65 6.22 -7.86
N SER A 153 -30.64 6.32 -8.76
CA SER A 153 -31.98 6.81 -8.41
C SER A 153 -32.68 5.95 -7.36
N LEU A 154 -32.53 4.62 -7.45
CA LEU A 154 -33.11 3.68 -6.50
C LEU A 154 -32.37 3.71 -5.16
N ASN A 155 -31.03 3.77 -5.21
CA ASN A 155 -30.20 3.95 -4.02
C ASN A 155 -30.60 5.21 -3.24
N LEU A 156 -30.81 6.33 -3.93
CA LEU A 156 -31.24 7.58 -3.30
C LEU A 156 -32.60 7.45 -2.61
N LYS A 157 -33.60 6.84 -3.25
CA LYS A 157 -34.93 6.63 -2.63
C LYS A 157 -34.85 5.79 -1.36
N ILE A 158 -34.10 4.68 -1.39
CA ILE A 158 -33.93 3.77 -0.25
C ILE A 158 -33.18 4.47 0.90
N ALA A 159 -32.08 5.16 0.58
CA ALA A 159 -31.32 5.93 1.56
C ALA A 159 -32.19 7.04 2.19
N GLU A 160 -32.99 7.74 1.38
CA GLU A 160 -33.85 8.84 1.86
C GLU A 160 -34.94 8.34 2.81
N ALA A 161 -35.60 7.22 2.45
CA ALA A 161 -36.61 6.61 3.28
C ALA A 161 -36.04 6.25 4.67
N SER A 162 -34.85 5.65 4.72
CA SER A 162 -34.20 5.32 5.97
C SER A 162 -33.71 6.55 6.75
N TYR A 163 -33.15 7.55 6.04
CA TYR A 163 -32.70 8.83 6.61
C TYR A 163 -33.84 9.57 7.32
N ARG A 164 -35.06 9.55 6.77
CA ARG A 164 -36.24 10.22 7.33
C ARG A 164 -36.84 9.49 8.54
N LEU A 165 -36.64 8.18 8.67
CA LEU A 165 -37.16 7.38 9.78
C LEU A 165 -36.36 7.56 11.09
N VAL A 166 -35.09 7.98 10.99
CA VAL A 166 -34.27 8.27 12.18
C VAL A 166 -34.73 9.60 12.80
N GLY A 167 -35.42 9.50 13.94
CA GLY A 167 -36.07 10.64 14.60
C GLY A 167 -35.13 11.61 15.34
N GLN A 168 -33.90 11.20 15.65
CA GLN A 168 -32.94 12.03 16.38
C GLN A 168 -31.50 11.86 15.89
N ARG A 169 -30.67 12.88 16.14
CA ARG A 169 -29.22 12.82 15.98
C ARG A 169 -28.61 12.21 17.24
N PHE A 170 -27.65 11.31 17.08
CA PHE A 170 -26.93 10.69 18.19
C PHE A 170 -25.50 11.23 18.31
N PHE A 171 -24.91 11.58 17.17
CA PHE A 171 -23.63 12.27 17.07
C PHE A 171 -23.85 13.56 16.29
N ASP A 172 -23.09 14.60 16.62
CA ASP A 172 -23.12 15.90 15.92
C ASP A 172 -21.75 16.13 15.27
N MET A 173 -21.55 15.49 14.11
CA MET A 173 -20.33 15.71 13.31
C MET A 173 -20.43 17.04 12.59
N LYS A 174 -19.62 17.99 13.02
CA LYS A 174 -19.54 19.32 12.42
C LYS A 174 -18.65 19.30 11.17
N GLN A 175 -18.98 20.16 10.21
CA GLN A 175 -18.06 20.48 9.12
C GLN A 175 -16.79 21.11 9.70
N LEU A 176 -15.64 20.49 9.42
CA LEU A 176 -14.34 21.05 9.77
C LEU A 176 -13.87 22.04 8.70
N PRO A 177 -13.10 23.07 9.06
CA PRO A 177 -12.50 24.03 8.12
C PRO A 177 -11.27 23.43 7.40
N LEU A 178 -11.35 22.16 7.01
CA LEU A 178 -10.30 21.42 6.32
C LEU A 178 -10.77 21.06 4.92
N LYS A 179 -9.86 21.17 3.95
CA LYS A 179 -10.12 20.75 2.57
C LYS A 179 -10.48 19.25 2.56
N PRO A 180 -11.63 18.84 1.97
CA PRO A 180 -11.92 17.44 1.71
C PRO A 180 -10.84 16.83 0.82
N LEU A 181 -10.33 15.67 1.22
CA LEU A 181 -9.33 14.93 0.45
C LEU A 181 -9.96 13.72 -0.24
N PRO A 182 -9.44 13.30 -1.41
CA PRO A 182 -9.79 12.01 -1.97
C PRO A 182 -9.41 10.90 -0.99
N ILE A 183 -10.15 9.80 -1.08
CA ILE A 183 -9.89 8.58 -0.31
C ILE A 183 -9.43 7.54 -1.31
N VAL A 184 -8.20 7.05 -1.16
CA VAL A 184 -7.57 6.09 -2.07
C VAL A 184 -6.91 4.97 -1.27
N SER A 185 -6.73 3.82 -1.90
CA SER A 185 -5.94 2.72 -1.35
C SER A 185 -4.44 2.91 -1.56
N GLY A 186 -3.61 2.18 -0.80
CA GLY A 186 -2.17 2.13 -1.05
C GLY A 186 -1.85 1.64 -2.47
N ASN A 187 -2.58 0.65 -2.99
CA ASN A 187 -2.37 0.17 -4.36
C ASN A 187 -2.77 1.20 -5.43
N GLU A 188 -3.83 1.99 -5.20
CA GLU A 188 -4.16 3.13 -6.08
C GLU A 188 -3.07 4.21 -6.03
N ALA A 189 -2.50 4.48 -4.85
CA ALA A 189 -1.38 5.42 -4.72
C ALA A 189 -0.09 4.90 -5.41
N ILE A 190 0.21 3.60 -5.32
CA ILE A 190 1.30 2.96 -6.08
C ILE A 190 1.08 3.14 -7.59
N ALA A 191 -0.14 2.83 -8.07
CA ALA A 191 -0.49 2.99 -9.48
C ALA A 191 -0.28 4.43 -9.97
N LEU A 192 -0.82 5.40 -9.23
CA LEU A 192 -0.71 6.82 -9.54
C LEU A 192 0.74 7.32 -9.48
N GLY A 193 1.53 6.89 -8.50
CA GLY A 193 2.96 7.23 -8.41
C GLY A 193 3.76 6.68 -9.59
N ALA A 194 3.45 5.46 -10.04
CA ALA A 194 4.09 4.89 -11.22
C ALA A 194 3.74 5.68 -12.50
N VAL A 195 2.47 6.04 -12.68
CA VAL A 195 2.00 6.88 -13.80
C VAL A 195 2.68 8.25 -13.79
N GLN A 196 2.78 8.88 -12.62
CA GLN A 196 3.47 10.16 -12.45
C GLN A 196 4.95 10.09 -12.85
N ALA A 197 5.60 8.93 -12.68
CA ALA A 197 6.96 8.66 -13.14
C ALA A 197 7.04 8.07 -14.57
N GLY A 198 5.97 8.18 -15.35
CA GLY A 198 5.96 7.86 -16.77
C GLY A 198 5.75 6.38 -17.11
N LEU A 199 5.07 5.61 -16.24
CA LEU A 199 4.65 4.23 -16.56
C LEU A 199 3.95 4.18 -17.93
N ASN A 200 4.39 3.28 -18.81
CA ASN A 200 3.75 3.06 -20.10
C ASN A 200 2.92 1.77 -20.12
N LEU A 201 3.44 0.71 -19.50
CA LEU A 201 2.88 -0.63 -19.56
C LEU A 201 2.91 -1.29 -18.19
N TYR A 202 1.75 -1.69 -17.69
CA TYR A 202 1.61 -2.48 -16.47
C TYR A 202 1.22 -3.91 -16.81
N ILE A 203 1.98 -4.89 -16.32
CA ILE A 203 1.74 -6.30 -16.61
C ILE A 203 1.55 -7.04 -15.29
N ALA A 204 0.44 -7.75 -15.14
CA ALA A 204 0.17 -8.48 -13.90
C ALA A 204 -0.72 -9.70 -14.12
N TYR A 205 -0.43 -10.76 -13.35
CA TYR A 205 -1.34 -11.87 -13.13
C TYR A 205 -2.09 -11.62 -11.82
N PRO A 206 -3.43 -11.71 -11.79
CA PRO A 206 -4.22 -11.42 -10.59
C PRO A 206 -3.81 -12.29 -9.40
N MET A 207 -3.26 -11.65 -8.38
CA MET A 207 -3.04 -12.23 -7.07
C MET A 207 -3.34 -11.21 -5.97
N THR A 208 -4.19 -11.59 -5.01
CA THR A 208 -4.48 -10.77 -3.84
C THR A 208 -3.22 -10.56 -3.00
N PRO A 209 -2.92 -9.35 -2.53
CA PRO A 209 -3.70 -8.11 -2.66
C PRO A 209 -3.29 -7.21 -3.86
N ALA A 210 -2.32 -7.59 -4.68
CA ALA A 210 -1.81 -6.76 -5.78
C ALA A 210 -2.81 -6.54 -6.94
N SER A 211 -3.80 -7.42 -7.12
CA SER A 211 -4.77 -7.35 -8.23
C SER A 211 -5.49 -6.00 -8.37
N SER A 212 -5.67 -5.25 -7.29
CA SER A 212 -6.37 -3.95 -7.38
C SER A 212 -5.57 -2.90 -8.16
N ILE A 213 -4.24 -3.01 -8.27
CA ILE A 213 -3.43 -2.17 -9.16
C ILE A 213 -3.83 -2.40 -10.62
N LEU A 214 -3.95 -3.67 -11.03
CA LEU A 214 -4.39 -4.03 -12.38
C LEU A 214 -5.79 -3.49 -12.66
N HIS A 215 -6.74 -3.72 -11.75
CA HIS A 215 -8.11 -3.27 -11.93
C HIS A 215 -8.21 -1.74 -12.05
N TYR A 216 -7.48 -1.01 -11.21
CA TYR A 216 -7.49 0.45 -11.23
C TYR A 216 -6.89 1.01 -12.52
N LEU A 217 -5.71 0.52 -12.91
CA LEU A 217 -5.05 0.96 -14.13
C LEU A 217 -5.88 0.59 -15.37
N ALA A 218 -6.41 -0.64 -15.44
CA ALA A 218 -7.26 -1.10 -16.54
C ALA A 218 -8.54 -0.26 -16.68
N SER A 219 -9.14 0.20 -15.57
CA SER A 219 -10.34 1.04 -15.63
C SER A 219 -10.08 2.50 -16.00
N HIS A 220 -8.81 2.93 -16.04
CA HIS A 220 -8.39 4.30 -16.34
C HIS A 220 -7.31 4.37 -17.44
N GLU A 221 -7.19 3.34 -18.29
CA GLU A 221 -6.14 3.26 -19.35
C GLU A 221 -6.11 4.50 -20.24
N ASP A 222 -7.28 4.90 -20.75
CA ASP A 222 -7.43 6.05 -21.66
C ASP A 222 -7.09 7.38 -20.95
N GLU A 223 -7.51 7.53 -19.69
CA GLU A 223 -7.30 8.75 -18.91
C GLU A 223 -5.82 8.93 -18.51
N LEU A 224 -5.13 7.82 -18.24
CA LEU A 224 -3.76 7.80 -17.77
C LEU A 224 -2.73 7.59 -18.89
N GLY A 225 -3.18 7.22 -20.10
CA GLY A 225 -2.30 6.97 -21.25
C GLY A 225 -1.41 5.73 -21.06
N ILE A 226 -1.92 4.70 -20.38
CA ILE A 226 -1.18 3.48 -20.05
C ILE A 226 -1.86 2.25 -20.65
N VAL A 227 -1.07 1.20 -20.87
CA VAL A 227 -1.59 -0.11 -21.31
C VAL A 227 -1.46 -1.10 -20.16
N THR A 228 -2.48 -1.92 -19.93
CA THR A 228 -2.43 -3.06 -19.02
C THR A 228 -2.48 -4.38 -19.78
N VAL A 229 -1.71 -5.36 -19.30
CA VAL A 229 -1.68 -6.72 -19.88
C VAL A 229 -1.82 -7.75 -18.78
N HIS A 230 -2.73 -8.71 -19.00
CA HIS A 230 -2.97 -9.84 -18.13
C HIS A 230 -2.57 -11.15 -18.84
N PRO A 231 -1.34 -11.64 -18.62
CA PRO A 231 -0.87 -12.90 -19.21
C PRO A 231 -1.25 -14.11 -18.34
N GLU A 232 -0.79 -15.29 -18.71
CA GLU A 232 -1.22 -16.58 -18.16
C GLU A 232 -0.65 -16.96 -16.78
N ASN A 233 0.50 -16.38 -16.37
CA ASN A 233 1.15 -16.61 -15.07
C ASN A 233 2.24 -15.56 -14.78
N GLU A 234 2.82 -15.58 -13.58
CA GLU A 234 3.85 -14.63 -13.14
C GLU A 234 5.20 -14.71 -13.87
N ILE A 235 5.55 -15.86 -14.45
CA ILE A 235 6.75 -15.99 -15.30
C ILE A 235 6.54 -15.17 -16.57
N ALA A 236 5.38 -15.33 -17.22
CA ALA A 236 5.00 -14.56 -18.40
C ALA A 236 4.94 -13.07 -18.09
N VAL A 237 4.38 -12.67 -16.94
CA VAL A 237 4.38 -11.27 -16.45
C VAL A 237 5.80 -10.69 -16.47
N ALA A 238 6.73 -11.33 -15.77
CA ALA A 238 8.07 -10.79 -15.59
C ALA A 238 8.84 -10.75 -16.92
N VAL A 239 8.80 -11.82 -17.71
CA VAL A 239 9.53 -11.89 -18.98
C VAL A 239 8.96 -10.91 -20.02
N MET A 240 7.64 -10.73 -20.09
CA MET A 240 7.04 -9.69 -20.95
C MET A 240 7.46 -8.28 -20.51
N ALA A 241 7.53 -8.02 -19.21
CA ALA A 241 7.95 -6.71 -18.70
C ALA A 241 9.41 -6.40 -19.05
N LEU A 242 10.30 -7.39 -19.00
CA LEU A 242 11.69 -7.24 -19.46
C LEU A 242 11.77 -6.97 -20.96
N GLY A 243 10.99 -7.69 -21.77
CA GLY A 243 10.93 -7.46 -23.22
C GLY A 243 10.44 -6.06 -23.58
N ALA A 244 9.43 -5.56 -22.86
CA ALA A 244 8.92 -4.21 -23.04
C ALA A 244 9.92 -3.14 -22.56
N ALA A 245 10.63 -3.35 -21.44
CA ALA A 245 11.70 -2.47 -20.99
C ALA A 245 12.88 -2.43 -21.98
N TYR A 246 13.24 -3.58 -22.56
CA TYR A 246 14.22 -3.67 -23.65
C TYR A 246 13.80 -2.86 -24.89
N ALA A 247 12.49 -2.81 -25.19
CA ALA A 247 11.93 -2.00 -26.26
C ALA A 247 11.78 -0.50 -25.92
N GLY A 248 12.07 -0.10 -24.67
CA GLY A 248 12.03 1.30 -24.23
C GLY A 248 10.77 1.72 -23.48
N ALA A 249 9.82 0.81 -23.22
CA ALA A 249 8.65 1.12 -22.42
C ALA A 249 8.98 1.07 -20.92
N ARG A 250 8.57 2.08 -20.16
CA ARG A 250 8.63 2.06 -18.70
C ARG A 250 7.63 1.05 -18.16
N THR A 251 8.11 0.00 -17.51
CA THR A 251 7.29 -1.10 -17.02
C THR A 251 7.29 -1.23 -15.51
N MET A 252 6.13 -1.61 -15.00
CA MET A 252 5.93 -2.05 -13.62
C MET A 252 5.11 -3.34 -13.64
N VAL A 253 5.43 -4.25 -12.72
CA VAL A 253 4.65 -5.46 -12.47
C VAL A 253 4.22 -5.51 -11.02
N GLY A 254 3.08 -6.14 -10.72
CA GLY A 254 2.59 -6.32 -9.36
C GLY A 254 2.28 -7.78 -9.04
N THR A 255 2.67 -8.21 -7.85
CA THR A 255 2.51 -9.59 -7.38
C THR A 255 2.50 -9.65 -5.84
N SER A 256 2.58 -10.86 -5.31
CA SER A 256 2.67 -11.20 -3.88
C SER A 256 3.63 -12.39 -3.73
N GLY A 257 4.06 -12.74 -2.52
CA GLY A 257 5.21 -13.64 -2.27
C GLY A 257 5.25 -14.94 -3.11
N GLY A 258 4.12 -15.62 -3.31
CA GLY A 258 4.07 -16.84 -4.14
C GLY A 258 4.38 -16.59 -5.62
N GLY A 259 3.85 -15.51 -6.19
CA GLY A 259 4.11 -15.11 -7.57
C GLY A 259 5.48 -14.46 -7.73
N PHE A 260 5.93 -13.69 -6.74
CA PHE A 260 7.30 -13.15 -6.72
C PHE A 260 8.36 -14.25 -6.77
N ALA A 261 8.12 -15.40 -6.12
CA ALA A 261 9.00 -16.56 -6.22
C ALA A 261 9.19 -17.06 -7.65
N LEU A 262 8.12 -17.03 -8.46
CA LEU A 262 8.18 -17.41 -9.88
C LEU A 262 8.92 -16.37 -10.73
N MET A 263 9.04 -15.12 -10.27
CA MET A 263 9.73 -14.04 -10.99
C MET A 263 11.25 -13.98 -10.71
N THR A 264 11.78 -14.77 -9.76
CA THR A 264 13.17 -14.64 -9.29
C THR A 264 14.23 -14.87 -10.37
N GLU A 265 13.98 -15.76 -11.33
CA GLU A 265 14.85 -15.94 -12.50
C GLU A 265 14.88 -14.67 -13.37
N ALA A 266 13.72 -14.07 -13.63
CA ALA A 266 13.60 -12.86 -14.43
C ALA A 266 14.30 -11.65 -13.77
N ILE A 267 14.33 -11.58 -12.43
CA ILE A 267 15.13 -10.56 -11.71
C ILE A 267 16.62 -10.69 -12.03
N SER A 268 17.12 -11.93 -12.12
CA SER A 268 18.52 -12.20 -12.47
C SER A 268 18.80 -11.77 -13.92
N LEU A 269 17.88 -12.06 -14.84
CA LEU A 269 17.93 -11.58 -16.22
C LEU A 269 17.84 -10.05 -16.32
N ALA A 270 17.03 -9.39 -15.50
CA ALA A 270 16.92 -7.94 -15.45
C ALA A 270 18.27 -7.31 -15.08
N SER A 271 18.96 -7.88 -14.10
CA SER A 271 20.30 -7.43 -13.71
C SER A 271 21.34 -7.70 -14.81
N GLN A 272 21.34 -8.91 -15.38
CA GLN A 272 22.29 -9.29 -16.41
C GLN A 272 22.13 -8.44 -17.67
N GLY A 273 20.89 -8.27 -18.15
CA GLY A 273 20.58 -7.45 -19.33
C GLY A 273 20.52 -5.95 -19.06
N GLU A 274 20.62 -5.54 -17.79
CA GLU A 274 20.42 -4.16 -17.32
C GLU A 274 19.07 -3.56 -17.76
N TYR A 275 17.99 -4.34 -17.59
CA TYR A 275 16.64 -3.93 -17.95
C TYR A 275 15.96 -3.22 -16.77
N PRO A 276 15.52 -1.96 -16.94
CA PRO A 276 14.86 -1.19 -15.89
C PRO A 276 13.41 -1.63 -15.71
N VAL A 277 13.11 -2.38 -14.64
CA VAL A 277 11.75 -2.84 -14.31
C VAL A 277 11.47 -2.65 -12.82
N VAL A 278 10.27 -2.19 -12.50
CA VAL A 278 9.77 -2.09 -11.13
C VAL A 278 8.91 -3.30 -10.78
N PHE A 279 9.25 -3.98 -9.68
CA PHE A 279 8.48 -5.09 -9.12
C PHE A 279 7.79 -4.63 -7.84
N VAL A 280 6.46 -4.63 -7.84
CA VAL A 280 5.66 -4.36 -6.64
C VAL A 280 5.34 -5.70 -5.97
N GLU A 281 5.88 -5.90 -4.78
CA GLU A 281 5.59 -7.05 -3.93
C GLU A 281 4.61 -6.61 -2.84
N CYS A 282 3.34 -6.94 -3.00
CA CYS A 282 2.33 -6.69 -1.99
C CYS A 282 2.23 -7.91 -1.07
N GLN A 283 3.00 -7.86 0.02
CA GLN A 283 3.13 -8.98 0.96
C GLN A 283 1.80 -9.38 1.57
N ARG A 284 1.65 -10.68 1.82
CA ARG A 284 0.52 -11.28 2.56
C ARG A 284 1.04 -12.39 3.44
N ALA A 285 0.18 -12.92 4.31
CA ALA A 285 0.59 -14.03 5.18
C ALA A 285 1.00 -15.26 4.36
N GLY A 286 2.29 -15.63 4.45
CA GLY A 286 2.85 -16.90 3.96
C GLY A 286 3.13 -17.89 5.12
N PRO A 287 3.91 -18.96 4.89
CA PRO A 287 4.53 -19.38 3.63
C PRO A 287 3.53 -20.02 2.64
N SER A 288 3.97 -20.23 1.39
CA SER A 288 3.14 -20.79 0.30
C SER A 288 1.86 -19.94 0.09
N THR A 289 0.69 -20.55 -0.09
CA THR A 289 -0.59 -19.84 -0.17
C THR A 289 -0.86 -19.00 1.08
N GLY A 290 -0.46 -19.52 2.24
CA GLY A 290 -0.70 -18.94 3.55
C GLY A 290 -2.15 -18.48 3.76
N VAL A 291 -2.33 -17.22 4.17
CA VAL A 291 -3.66 -16.63 4.41
C VAL A 291 -3.85 -15.38 3.52
N PRO A 292 -4.36 -15.56 2.29
CA PRO A 292 -4.15 -14.59 1.20
C PRO A 292 -4.88 -13.25 1.37
N THR A 293 -5.91 -13.20 2.22
CA THR A 293 -6.73 -12.00 2.47
C THR A 293 -6.25 -11.19 3.69
N TYR A 294 -5.09 -11.55 4.25
CA TYR A 294 -4.57 -10.99 5.49
C TYR A 294 -3.11 -10.55 5.38
N THR A 295 -2.71 -9.63 6.28
CA THR A 295 -1.42 -8.96 6.21
C THR A 295 -0.32 -9.69 6.96
N MET A 296 0.89 -9.61 6.43
CA MET A 296 2.15 -9.98 7.06
C MET A 296 3.29 -9.31 6.31
N GLN A 297 4.36 -8.95 7.00
CA GLN A 297 5.57 -8.35 6.44
C GLN A 297 6.74 -9.34 6.49
N ALA A 298 6.57 -10.51 5.87
CA ALA A 298 7.48 -11.64 6.00
C ALA A 298 8.37 -11.89 4.77
N ASP A 299 8.40 -10.97 3.79
CA ASP A 299 9.16 -11.16 2.54
C ASP A 299 10.34 -10.19 2.40
N LEU A 300 10.68 -9.40 3.43
CA LEU A 300 11.79 -8.43 3.38
C LEU A 300 13.10 -9.09 2.93
N HIS A 301 13.56 -10.11 3.65
CA HIS A 301 14.79 -10.81 3.27
C HIS A 301 14.65 -11.61 1.97
N PHE A 302 13.43 -12.01 1.60
CA PHE A 302 13.21 -12.68 0.34
C PHE A 302 13.48 -11.72 -0.83
N VAL A 303 12.91 -10.52 -0.79
CA VAL A 303 13.13 -9.47 -1.80
C VAL A 303 14.58 -8.99 -1.82
N LEU A 304 15.20 -8.78 -0.64
CA LEU A 304 16.59 -8.34 -0.55
C LEU A 304 17.61 -9.32 -1.17
N ASN A 305 17.26 -10.61 -1.22
CA ASN A 305 18.12 -11.68 -1.74
C ASN A 305 17.57 -12.33 -3.02
N ALA A 306 16.59 -11.72 -3.68
CA ALA A 306 15.96 -12.28 -4.87
C ALA A 306 16.91 -12.26 -6.08
N GLY A 307 16.87 -13.36 -6.83
CA GLY A 307 17.72 -13.62 -8.00
C GLY A 307 19.06 -14.28 -7.65
N HIS A 308 19.64 -15.00 -8.62
CA HIS A 308 20.95 -15.61 -8.50
C HIS A 308 22.04 -14.67 -9.03
N GLY A 309 23.21 -14.69 -8.39
CA GLY A 309 24.34 -13.80 -8.70
C GLY A 309 24.32 -12.48 -7.91
N ASP A 310 25.35 -11.66 -8.13
CA ASP A 310 25.50 -10.38 -7.44
C ASP A 310 24.77 -9.26 -8.20
N ILE A 311 23.61 -8.89 -7.67
CA ILE A 311 22.67 -7.95 -8.29
C ILE A 311 22.67 -6.62 -7.53
N VAL A 312 22.80 -5.52 -8.26
CA VAL A 312 22.49 -4.18 -7.73
C VAL A 312 20.99 -3.95 -7.85
N ARG A 313 20.34 -3.63 -6.74
CA ARG A 313 18.90 -3.40 -6.65
C ARG A 313 18.58 -2.18 -5.79
N PHE A 314 17.36 -1.67 -5.94
CA PHE A 314 16.81 -0.62 -5.09
C PHE A 314 15.48 -1.09 -4.51
N VAL A 315 15.31 -1.03 -3.19
CA VAL A 315 14.12 -1.53 -2.49
C VAL A 315 13.59 -0.45 -1.57
N VAL A 316 12.30 -0.12 -1.68
CA VAL A 316 11.59 0.83 -0.83
C VAL A 316 10.39 0.18 -0.16
N ALA A 317 10.01 0.64 1.04
CA ALA A 317 8.83 0.12 1.75
C ALA A 317 7.95 1.26 2.30
N PRO A 318 6.91 1.68 1.57
CA PRO A 318 6.02 2.77 2.00
C PRO A 318 5.13 2.37 3.18
N GLY A 319 4.81 3.34 4.05
CA GLY A 319 3.91 3.13 5.20
C GLY A 319 2.54 3.80 5.11
N ASP A 320 2.33 4.72 4.16
CA ASP A 320 1.05 5.35 3.85
C ASP A 320 0.91 5.67 2.35
N THR A 321 -0.21 6.26 1.94
CA THR A 321 -0.51 6.55 0.53
C THR A 321 0.42 7.61 -0.07
N GLU A 322 0.82 8.63 0.71
CA GLU A 322 1.78 9.63 0.23
C GLU A 322 3.18 9.03 0.01
N GLU A 323 3.64 8.18 0.93
CA GLU A 323 4.87 7.41 0.73
C GLU A 323 4.76 6.42 -0.43
N ALA A 324 3.62 5.73 -0.57
CA ALA A 324 3.39 4.79 -1.66
C ALA A 324 3.46 5.47 -3.03
N PHE A 325 2.88 6.66 -3.16
CA PHE A 325 2.97 7.47 -4.37
C PHE A 325 4.41 7.90 -4.65
N TYR A 326 5.06 8.56 -3.68
CA TYR A 326 6.39 9.13 -3.86
C TYR A 326 7.45 8.05 -4.10
N LEU A 327 7.47 7.00 -3.27
CA LEU A 327 8.49 5.96 -3.34
C LEU A 327 8.32 5.07 -4.57
N THR A 328 7.10 4.87 -5.07
CA THR A 328 6.90 4.19 -6.36
C THR A 328 7.41 5.03 -7.51
N ALA A 329 7.11 6.32 -7.54
CA ALA A 329 7.64 7.24 -8.54
C ALA A 329 9.18 7.29 -8.51
N LEU A 330 9.75 7.32 -7.30
CA LEU A 330 11.20 7.24 -7.10
C LEU A 330 11.77 5.91 -7.60
N ALA A 331 11.12 4.77 -7.31
CA ALA A 331 11.58 3.46 -7.77
C ALA A 331 11.59 3.38 -9.30
N MET A 332 10.55 3.88 -9.98
CA MET A 332 10.50 4.02 -11.43
C MET A 332 11.69 4.84 -11.95
N ASN A 333 11.94 6.01 -11.36
CA ASN A 333 13.05 6.87 -11.78
C ASN A 333 14.43 6.20 -11.56
N ILE A 334 14.66 5.59 -10.40
CA ILE A 334 15.91 4.88 -10.09
C ILE A 334 16.12 3.69 -11.02
N ALA A 335 15.07 2.95 -11.36
CA ALA A 335 15.16 1.84 -12.31
C ALA A 335 15.78 2.31 -13.63
N TRP A 336 15.30 3.43 -14.18
CA TRP A 336 15.74 3.97 -15.46
C TRP A 336 17.05 4.75 -15.38
N GLU A 337 17.29 5.50 -14.30
CA GLU A 337 18.54 6.24 -14.05
C GLU A 337 19.74 5.28 -13.95
N PHE A 338 19.55 4.11 -13.32
CA PHE A 338 20.65 3.17 -13.05
C PHE A 338 20.56 1.87 -13.86
N GLN A 339 19.47 1.62 -14.57
CA GLN A 339 19.23 0.38 -15.33
C GLN A 339 19.38 -0.86 -14.43
N ILE A 340 18.58 -0.89 -13.36
CA ILE A 340 18.57 -1.96 -12.36
C ILE A 340 17.13 -2.37 -12.05
N PRO A 341 16.88 -3.61 -11.58
CA PRO A 341 15.59 -3.96 -11.01
C PRO A 341 15.36 -3.19 -9.70
N THR A 342 14.15 -2.66 -9.54
CA THR A 342 13.73 -1.95 -8.32
C THR A 342 12.46 -2.55 -7.74
N PHE A 343 12.25 -2.39 -6.44
CA PHE A 343 11.21 -3.09 -5.70
C PHE A 343 10.44 -2.14 -4.81
N VAL A 344 9.11 -2.21 -4.87
CA VAL A 344 8.21 -1.55 -3.92
C VAL A 344 7.61 -2.63 -3.04
N LEU A 345 8.00 -2.61 -1.77
CA LEU A 345 7.60 -3.61 -0.78
C LEU A 345 6.41 -3.07 0.02
N SER A 346 5.20 -3.46 -0.37
CA SER A 346 3.95 -3.15 0.33
C SER A 346 3.49 -4.37 1.14
N ASP A 347 2.37 -4.25 1.82
CA ASP A 347 1.68 -5.38 2.45
C ASP A 347 0.16 -5.20 2.33
N LYS A 348 -0.61 -6.27 2.58
CA LYS A 348 -2.08 -6.25 2.44
C LYS A 348 -2.73 -5.10 3.19
N HIS A 349 -2.18 -4.70 4.33
CA HIS A 349 -2.75 -3.61 5.13
C HIS A 349 -2.73 -2.31 4.33
N LEU A 350 -1.56 -1.88 3.87
CA LEU A 350 -1.44 -0.68 3.03
C LEU A 350 -2.16 -0.85 1.68
N SER A 351 -2.00 -2.01 1.04
CA SER A 351 -2.52 -2.26 -0.30
C SER A 351 -4.04 -2.11 -0.42
N GLU A 352 -4.81 -2.53 0.59
CA GLU A 352 -6.27 -2.52 0.54
C GLU A 352 -6.95 -1.55 1.49
N SER A 353 -6.29 -1.07 2.56
CA SER A 353 -6.86 -0.01 3.37
C SER A 353 -7.01 1.27 2.56
N LEU A 354 -8.02 2.07 2.90
CA LEU A 354 -8.23 3.38 2.29
C LEU A 354 -7.80 4.50 3.23
N PHE A 355 -7.19 5.53 2.66
CA PHE A 355 -6.62 6.66 3.38
C PHE A 355 -7.09 7.96 2.73
N SER A 356 -7.31 9.00 3.52
CA SER A 356 -7.29 10.36 2.99
C SER A 356 -5.91 10.66 2.41
N PHE A 357 -5.87 11.03 1.14
CA PHE A 357 -4.64 11.25 0.39
C PHE A 357 -4.56 12.68 -0.11
N ASP A 358 -3.43 13.35 0.13
CA ASP A 358 -3.19 14.71 -0.34
C ASP A 358 -2.10 14.74 -1.42
N PRO A 359 -2.45 14.60 -2.71
CA PRO A 359 -1.47 14.58 -3.80
C PRO A 359 -0.73 15.92 -3.94
N ASP A 360 -1.32 17.03 -3.49
CA ASP A 360 -0.74 18.38 -3.64
C ASP A 360 0.52 18.57 -2.78
N THR A 361 0.79 17.65 -1.86
CA THR A 361 1.97 17.69 -0.96
C THR A 361 3.20 17.00 -1.55
N ILE A 362 3.10 16.41 -2.75
CA ILE A 362 4.12 15.55 -3.31
C ILE A 362 4.61 16.07 -4.66
N GLU A 363 5.88 16.44 -4.73
CA GLU A 363 6.54 16.87 -5.96
C GLU A 363 7.51 15.80 -6.46
N ILE A 364 7.09 15.05 -7.48
CA ILE A 364 7.95 14.11 -8.21
C ILE A 364 7.40 13.93 -9.62
N GLY A 365 8.28 13.76 -10.61
CA GLY A 365 7.93 13.47 -12.00
C GLY A 365 8.90 12.48 -12.61
N ALA A 366 8.69 12.10 -13.86
CA ALA A 366 9.59 11.22 -14.59
C ALA A 366 10.99 11.84 -14.73
N SER A 367 12.03 11.08 -14.37
CA SER A 367 13.42 11.41 -14.74
C SER A 367 13.69 11.02 -16.19
N GLU A 368 14.68 11.61 -16.84
CA GLU A 368 15.11 11.20 -18.19
C GLU A 368 16.25 10.16 -18.09
N PRO A 369 16.17 9.03 -18.82
CA PRO A 369 17.26 8.07 -18.83
C PRO A 369 18.46 8.60 -19.61
N LEU A 370 19.65 8.05 -19.33
CA LEU A 370 20.84 8.36 -20.12
C LEU A 370 20.72 7.73 -21.51
N LEU A 371 20.58 8.56 -22.55
CA LEU A 371 20.48 8.11 -23.95
C LEU A 371 21.82 8.23 -24.69
N TRP A 372 22.04 7.35 -25.67
CA TRP A 372 23.21 7.38 -26.54
C TRP A 372 23.23 8.63 -27.42
N ASP A 373 24.35 9.35 -27.45
CA ASP A 373 24.51 10.64 -28.12
C ASP A 373 24.89 10.55 -29.61
N LYS A 374 24.96 9.33 -30.15
CA LYS A 374 25.31 9.01 -31.54
C LYS A 374 26.69 9.46 -32.02
N LYS A 375 27.61 9.83 -31.12
CA LYS A 375 28.96 10.31 -31.51
C LYS A 375 29.97 9.20 -31.79
N ALA A 376 29.74 8.01 -31.24
CA ALA A 376 30.62 6.85 -31.38
C ALA A 376 29.78 5.58 -31.53
N PRO A 377 30.31 4.49 -32.14
CA PRO A 377 29.57 3.24 -32.31
C PRO A 377 28.88 2.79 -31.02
N TYR A 378 27.61 2.40 -31.14
CA TYR A 378 26.80 2.05 -29.98
C TYR A 378 27.34 0.81 -29.25
N LYS A 379 27.46 0.94 -27.93
CA LYS A 379 27.92 -0.08 -26.99
C LYS A 379 26.95 -0.14 -25.82
N ARG A 380 25.98 -1.06 -25.90
CA ARG A 380 24.91 -1.22 -24.90
C ARG A 380 25.45 -1.36 -23.47
N TYR A 381 26.61 -1.99 -23.32
CA TYR A 381 27.23 -2.29 -22.03
C TYR A 381 28.59 -1.56 -21.87
N SER A 382 28.65 -0.30 -22.30
CA SER A 382 29.87 0.51 -22.20
C SER A 382 30.38 0.68 -20.75
N PHE A 383 31.71 0.73 -20.61
CA PHE A 383 32.38 0.87 -19.31
C PHE A 383 32.40 2.33 -18.84
N ALA A 384 31.24 2.85 -18.46
CA ALA A 384 31.10 4.18 -17.87
C ALA A 384 31.63 4.22 -16.42
N PRO A 385 32.20 5.34 -15.93
CA PRO A 385 32.73 5.45 -14.57
C PRO A 385 31.73 5.17 -13.44
N ASN A 386 30.44 5.42 -13.68
CA ASN A 386 29.35 5.16 -12.73
C ASN A 386 28.61 3.84 -13.02
N GLY A 387 29.09 3.05 -13.98
CA GLY A 387 28.47 1.79 -14.39
C GLY A 387 27.20 1.92 -15.24
N VAL A 388 26.72 3.12 -15.54
CA VAL A 388 25.50 3.34 -16.32
C VAL A 388 25.85 3.58 -17.78
N SER A 389 25.47 2.64 -18.65
CA SER A 389 25.68 2.77 -20.09
C SER A 389 24.59 3.64 -20.72
N PRO A 390 24.87 4.47 -21.73
CA PRO A 390 23.81 5.11 -22.51
C PRO A 390 22.89 4.09 -23.20
N LEU A 391 21.58 4.32 -23.17
CA LEU A 391 20.57 3.48 -23.82
C LEU A 391 20.31 3.91 -25.27
N ALA A 392 20.09 2.92 -26.12
CA ALA A 392 19.38 3.02 -27.39
C ALA A 392 18.40 1.84 -27.45
N PHE A 393 17.33 2.00 -28.22
CA PHE A 393 16.24 1.03 -28.27
C PHE A 393 16.14 0.40 -29.67
N PRO A 394 15.62 -0.83 -29.77
CA PRO A 394 15.32 -1.46 -31.05
C PRO A 394 14.51 -0.54 -31.97
N GLY A 395 14.87 -0.49 -33.24
CA GLY A 395 14.26 0.39 -34.25
C GLY A 395 15.12 1.59 -34.63
N ASP A 396 16.15 1.94 -33.86
CA ASP A 396 17.17 2.91 -34.30
C ASP A 396 18.09 2.24 -35.36
N PRO A 397 18.15 2.75 -36.62
CA PRO A 397 18.94 2.15 -37.68
C PRO A 397 20.47 2.25 -37.46
N GLU A 398 20.92 3.10 -36.53
CA GLU A 398 22.34 3.32 -36.22
C GLU A 398 22.81 2.51 -35.02
N ALA A 399 21.90 1.84 -34.30
CA ALA A 399 22.21 1.06 -33.11
C ALA A 399 21.90 -0.43 -33.30
N THR A 400 22.85 -1.30 -32.95
CA THR A 400 22.56 -2.71 -32.70
C THR A 400 22.40 -2.90 -31.19
N VAL A 401 21.16 -3.08 -30.73
CA VAL A 401 20.86 -3.37 -29.33
C VAL A 401 20.82 -4.88 -29.16
N LYS A 402 21.72 -5.44 -28.35
CA LYS A 402 21.74 -6.87 -28.01
C LYS A 402 21.40 -7.05 -26.54
N GLY A 403 20.58 -8.05 -26.27
CA GLY A 403 20.29 -8.54 -24.93
C GLY A 403 20.67 -10.00 -24.81
N THR A 404 21.22 -10.41 -23.66
CA THR A 404 21.60 -11.81 -23.41
C THR A 404 21.53 -12.12 -21.92
N SER A 405 21.16 -13.36 -21.60
CA SER A 405 21.26 -13.91 -20.24
C SER A 405 22.66 -14.42 -19.90
N TYR A 406 23.55 -14.50 -20.88
CA TYR A 406 24.94 -14.92 -20.71
C TYR A 406 25.83 -13.73 -20.35
N GLU A 407 27.03 -14.00 -19.84
CA GLU A 407 28.02 -12.94 -19.69
C GLU A 407 28.46 -12.39 -21.06
N HIS A 408 28.75 -11.09 -21.11
CA HIS A 408 28.98 -10.41 -22.39
C HIS A 408 30.02 -9.30 -22.31
N ASP A 409 30.52 -8.92 -23.49
CA ASP A 409 31.32 -7.71 -23.67
C ASP A 409 30.46 -6.44 -23.84
N GLU A 410 31.11 -5.29 -24.05
CA GLU A 410 30.45 -3.98 -24.18
C GLU A 410 29.43 -3.87 -25.34
N TYR A 411 29.47 -4.78 -26.30
CA TYR A 411 28.54 -4.88 -27.43
C TYR A 411 27.38 -5.85 -27.17
N GLY A 412 27.38 -6.56 -26.04
CA GLY A 412 26.41 -7.61 -25.73
C GLY A 412 26.70 -8.94 -26.43
N ILE A 413 27.95 -9.17 -26.85
CA ILE A 413 28.39 -10.45 -27.43
C ILE A 413 28.85 -11.35 -26.29
N THR A 414 28.40 -12.61 -26.30
CA THR A 414 28.69 -13.56 -25.23
C THR A 414 30.18 -13.81 -25.08
N THR A 415 30.64 -14.00 -23.83
CA THR A 415 32.06 -14.19 -23.54
C THR A 415 32.30 -15.15 -22.37
N GLU A 416 33.36 -15.94 -22.48
CA GLU A 416 33.91 -16.79 -21.41
C GLU A 416 35.30 -16.30 -20.96
N ASP A 417 35.76 -15.14 -21.47
CA ASP A 417 37.06 -14.58 -21.14
C ASP A 417 37.07 -14.05 -19.68
N PRO A 418 37.95 -14.56 -18.80
CA PRO A 418 37.91 -14.21 -17.38
C PRO A 418 38.05 -12.70 -17.10
N ALA A 419 38.89 -11.99 -17.87
CA ALA A 419 39.12 -10.57 -17.66
C ALA A 419 37.91 -9.74 -18.10
N LYS A 420 37.25 -10.11 -19.20
CA LYS A 420 36.00 -9.47 -19.64
C LYS A 420 34.85 -9.73 -18.67
N ILE A 421 34.71 -10.98 -18.20
CA ILE A 421 33.69 -11.36 -17.19
C ILE A 421 33.86 -10.48 -15.94
N GLN A 422 35.07 -10.46 -15.36
CA GLN A 422 35.35 -9.65 -14.18
C GLN A 422 35.02 -8.17 -14.42
N LYS A 423 35.48 -7.60 -15.53
CA LYS A 423 35.27 -6.20 -15.85
C LYS A 423 33.79 -5.85 -16.02
N MET A 424 32.98 -6.73 -16.60
CA MET A 424 31.54 -6.50 -16.75
C MET A 424 30.81 -6.59 -15.42
N GLN A 425 31.19 -7.53 -14.57
CA GLN A 425 30.64 -7.61 -13.21
C GLN A 425 31.02 -6.39 -12.36
N ASP A 426 32.29 -5.97 -12.40
CA ASP A 426 32.75 -4.74 -11.74
C ASP A 426 31.96 -3.52 -12.22
N LYS A 427 31.68 -3.44 -13.53
CA LYS A 427 30.85 -2.39 -14.13
C LYS A 427 29.44 -2.40 -13.54
N ARG A 428 28.75 -3.54 -13.49
CA ARG A 428 27.40 -3.63 -12.89
C ARG A 428 27.43 -3.21 -11.41
N LEU A 429 28.42 -3.68 -10.63
CA LEU A 429 28.57 -3.33 -9.22
C LEU A 429 28.92 -1.86 -8.97
N SER A 430 29.64 -1.21 -9.91
CA SER A 430 30.02 0.20 -9.80
C SER A 430 28.82 1.17 -9.81
N LYS A 431 27.63 0.71 -10.19
CA LYS A 431 26.38 1.46 -10.04
C LYS A 431 26.01 1.71 -8.58
N LYS A 432 26.38 0.82 -7.65
CA LYS A 432 25.96 0.92 -6.23
C LYS A 432 26.49 2.17 -5.52
N PRO A 433 27.77 2.56 -5.62
CA PRO A 433 28.25 3.84 -5.09
C PRO A 433 27.55 5.06 -5.70
N ALA A 434 27.30 5.05 -7.02
CA ALA A 434 26.61 6.13 -7.70
C ALA A 434 25.15 6.27 -7.24
N LEU A 435 24.45 5.13 -7.07
CA LEU A 435 23.13 5.06 -6.47
C LEU A 435 23.13 5.64 -5.06
N LYS A 436 24.03 5.18 -4.17
CA LYS A 436 24.14 5.73 -2.80
C LYS A 436 24.33 7.24 -2.79
N LYS A 437 25.16 7.79 -3.67
CA LYS A 437 25.35 9.25 -3.81
C LYS A 437 24.07 9.96 -4.25
N ARG A 438 23.33 9.41 -5.21
CA ARG A 438 22.03 9.94 -5.66
C ARG A 438 20.99 9.94 -4.53
N LEU A 439 21.02 8.93 -3.66
CA LEU A 439 20.09 8.81 -2.54
C LEU A 439 20.41 9.78 -1.37
N GLN A 440 21.61 10.36 -1.30
CA GLN A 440 21.93 11.38 -0.28
C GLN A 440 21.07 12.65 -0.39
N GLN A 441 20.43 12.87 -1.54
CA GLN A 441 19.58 14.02 -1.82
C GLN A 441 18.11 13.81 -1.49
N ILE A 442 17.75 12.62 -0.98
CA ILE A 442 16.38 12.27 -0.62
C ILE A 442 16.31 11.88 0.86
N GLU A 443 15.13 12.03 1.43
CA GLU A 443 14.85 11.54 2.78
C GLU A 443 14.84 10.01 2.77
N GLN A 444 15.78 9.40 3.49
CA GLN A 444 15.92 7.92 3.54
C GLN A 444 15.32 7.32 4.82
N VAL A 445 15.20 8.13 5.87
CA VAL A 445 14.70 7.77 7.20
C VAL A 445 13.81 8.90 7.67
N LYS A 446 12.58 8.59 8.07
CA LYS A 446 11.65 9.55 8.68
C LYS A 446 11.63 9.39 10.19
N ILE A 447 11.42 10.51 10.87
CA ILE A 447 11.33 10.60 12.33
C ILE A 447 9.95 11.15 12.69
N TYR A 448 9.32 10.58 13.71
CA TYR A 448 8.04 11.05 14.25
C TYR A 448 8.07 11.05 15.79
N GLY A 449 7.05 11.66 16.38
CA GLY A 449 6.90 11.76 17.84
C GLY A 449 7.96 12.68 18.46
N ASN A 450 8.39 12.35 19.68
CA ASN A 450 9.36 13.16 20.40
C ASN A 450 10.80 12.83 19.97
N GLU A 451 11.39 13.68 19.13
CA GLU A 451 12.77 13.52 18.65
C GLU A 451 13.84 13.51 19.76
N ASN A 452 13.53 14.06 20.93
CA ASN A 452 14.46 14.11 22.07
C ASN A 452 14.34 12.90 22.99
N SER A 453 13.39 11.99 22.74
CA SER A 453 13.19 10.82 23.57
C SER A 453 14.40 9.88 23.54
N LYS A 454 14.75 9.35 24.72
CA LYS A 454 15.80 8.33 24.89
C LYS A 454 15.32 6.91 24.58
N THR A 455 14.04 6.75 24.28
CA THR A 455 13.45 5.51 23.77
C THR A 455 12.94 5.76 22.36
N ALA A 456 13.28 4.86 21.43
CA ALA A 456 12.77 4.89 20.08
C ALA A 456 12.09 3.59 19.71
N ILE A 457 10.97 3.71 19.02
CA ILE A 457 10.40 2.66 18.20
C ILE A 457 11.07 2.70 16.82
N ILE A 458 11.46 1.54 16.30
CA ILE A 458 11.83 1.38 14.90
C ILE A 458 10.83 0.43 14.24
N CYS A 459 10.29 0.84 13.09
CA CYS A 459 9.28 0.09 12.35
C CYS A 459 9.36 0.41 10.86
N TRP A 460 8.70 -0.39 10.03
CA TRP A 460 8.69 -0.19 8.58
C TRP A 460 7.36 -0.56 7.94
N GLY A 461 7.18 -0.10 6.70
CA GLY A 461 5.94 -0.32 5.95
C GLY A 461 4.70 0.16 6.71
N SER A 462 3.58 -0.53 6.52
CA SER A 462 2.28 -0.15 7.11
C SER A 462 2.26 -0.09 8.64
N THR A 463 3.18 -0.77 9.32
CA THR A 463 3.33 -0.73 10.79
C THR A 463 3.64 0.68 11.31
N LYS A 464 4.16 1.58 10.45
CA LYS A 464 4.32 3.01 10.74
C LYS A 464 3.08 3.62 11.39
N GLY A 465 1.90 3.42 10.78
CA GLY A 465 0.70 4.15 11.16
C GLY A 465 0.31 3.97 12.62
N VAL A 466 0.38 2.74 13.12
CA VAL A 466 0.11 2.45 14.54
C VAL A 466 1.24 2.96 15.45
N CYS A 467 2.49 2.86 15.02
CA CYS A 467 3.65 3.26 15.80
C CYS A 467 3.68 4.77 16.03
N THR A 468 3.34 5.56 15.02
CA THR A 468 3.29 7.03 15.14
C THR A 468 2.20 7.47 16.11
N GLU A 469 1.03 6.83 16.08
CA GLU A 469 -0.08 7.20 16.97
C GLU A 469 0.23 6.88 18.44
N ILE A 470 0.79 5.71 18.74
CA ILE A 470 1.16 5.37 20.13
C ILE A 470 2.35 6.20 20.63
N ALA A 471 3.23 6.63 19.73
CA ALA A 471 4.38 7.43 20.10
C ALA A 471 3.99 8.85 20.50
N GLU A 472 2.93 9.41 19.90
CA GLU A 472 2.31 10.65 20.36
C GLU A 472 1.74 10.51 21.78
N GLU A 473 1.13 9.38 22.13
CA GLU A 473 0.60 9.14 23.48
C GLU A 473 1.72 8.94 24.52
N LEU A 474 2.77 8.20 24.16
CA LEU A 474 3.86 7.84 25.06
C LEU A 474 4.99 8.89 25.11
N ASP A 475 4.91 9.93 24.28
CA ASP A 475 5.96 10.95 24.11
C ASP A 475 7.34 10.34 23.78
N ILE A 476 7.37 9.39 22.81
CA ILE A 476 8.58 8.69 22.37
C ILE A 476 8.90 8.93 20.90
N LYS A 477 10.12 8.57 20.48
CA LYS A 477 10.59 8.71 19.10
C LYS A 477 10.11 7.53 18.25
N VAL A 478 9.75 7.76 17.00
CA VAL A 478 9.62 6.72 15.97
C VAL A 478 10.64 6.97 14.88
N VAL A 479 11.31 5.92 14.42
CA VAL A 479 12.27 5.93 13.32
C VAL A 479 11.79 4.95 12.26
N GLN A 480 11.59 5.43 11.03
CA GLN A 480 11.14 4.63 9.90
C GLN A 480 12.16 4.69 8.76
N PRO A 481 12.90 3.61 8.46
CA PRO A 481 13.62 3.51 7.20
C PRO A 481 12.63 3.39 6.03
N LEU A 482 12.80 4.22 5.00
CA LEU A 482 12.01 4.16 3.76
C LEU A 482 12.67 3.27 2.70
N ILE A 483 13.99 3.15 2.77
CA ILE A 483 14.83 2.40 1.81
C ILE A 483 15.38 1.17 2.52
N MET A 484 15.16 0.00 1.92
CA MET A 484 15.62 -1.29 2.43
C MET A 484 16.93 -1.75 1.75
N GLU A 485 17.17 -1.32 0.51
CA GLU A 485 18.44 -1.50 -0.20
C GLU A 485 18.63 -0.36 -1.22
N PRO A 486 19.80 0.31 -1.26
CA PRO A 486 20.88 0.27 -0.28
C PRO A 486 20.44 0.77 1.10
N PHE A 487 20.64 -0.05 2.14
CA PHE A 487 20.16 0.27 3.48
C PHE A 487 20.85 1.53 4.07
N PRO A 488 20.11 2.48 4.68
CA PRO A 488 20.60 3.81 5.07
C PRO A 488 21.31 3.80 6.44
N VAL A 489 22.39 3.03 6.57
CA VAL A 489 23.09 2.78 7.84
C VAL A 489 23.53 4.05 8.55
N GLU A 490 24.17 4.98 7.84
CA GLU A 490 24.69 6.22 8.44
C GLU A 490 23.54 7.10 8.96
N SER A 491 22.47 7.26 8.18
CA SER A 491 21.29 8.03 8.60
C SER A 491 20.64 7.40 9.83
N LEU A 492 20.50 6.07 9.87
CA LEU A 492 19.93 5.37 11.02
C LEU A 492 20.80 5.50 12.27
N LYS A 493 22.12 5.32 12.15
CA LYS A 493 23.05 5.48 13.27
C LYS A 493 23.03 6.90 13.83
N ASN A 494 22.99 7.91 12.97
CA ASN A 494 22.88 9.30 13.39
C ASN A 494 21.57 9.57 14.12
N THR A 495 20.44 9.10 13.59
CA THR A 495 19.11 9.27 14.19
C THR A 495 18.98 8.58 15.55
N LEU A 496 19.66 7.45 15.74
CA LEU A 496 19.62 6.62 16.95
C LEU A 496 20.77 6.91 17.93
N ALA A 497 21.71 7.81 17.61
CA ALA A 497 22.91 8.03 18.40
C ALA A 497 22.63 8.39 19.88
N ASP A 498 21.55 9.15 20.10
CA ASP A 498 21.12 9.61 21.42
C ASP A 498 20.08 8.71 22.10
N VAL A 499 19.74 7.57 21.50
CA VAL A 499 18.69 6.66 21.98
C VAL A 499 19.32 5.53 22.81
N ASN A 500 18.81 5.34 24.02
CA ASN A 500 19.27 4.31 24.96
C ASN A 500 18.51 2.99 24.80
N LYS A 501 17.27 3.03 24.31
CA LYS A 501 16.42 1.84 24.12
C LYS A 501 15.74 1.90 22.77
N VAL A 502 15.99 0.90 21.94
CA VAL A 502 15.40 0.74 20.60
C VAL A 502 14.47 -0.48 20.63
N ILE A 503 13.20 -0.25 20.36
CA ILE A 503 12.13 -1.27 20.31
C ILE A 503 11.75 -1.45 18.84
N ASP A 504 12.04 -2.62 18.28
CA ASP A 504 11.63 -2.97 16.93
C ASP A 504 10.20 -3.54 16.92
N ILE A 505 9.38 -3.10 15.96
CA ILE A 505 7.98 -3.49 15.84
C ILE A 505 7.71 -3.97 14.41
N GLU A 506 7.35 -5.24 14.28
CA GLU A 506 7.17 -5.89 12.98
C GLU A 506 5.97 -6.83 12.93
N THR A 507 5.39 -6.96 11.74
CA THR A 507 4.32 -7.93 11.45
C THR A 507 4.87 -9.22 10.82
N ASN A 508 5.87 -9.83 11.44
CA ASN A 508 6.40 -11.15 11.07
C ASN A 508 6.94 -11.89 12.30
N ALA A 509 7.25 -13.18 12.15
CA ALA A 509 7.61 -14.04 13.27
C ALA A 509 9.11 -14.02 13.64
N THR A 510 9.98 -13.45 12.80
CA THR A 510 11.43 -13.61 12.92
C THR A 510 12.20 -12.30 13.11
N GLY A 511 11.53 -11.15 13.09
CA GLY A 511 12.16 -9.84 13.20
C GLY A 511 13.10 -9.58 12.02
N GLN A 512 12.56 -9.48 10.79
CA GLN A 512 13.38 -9.34 9.58
C GLN A 512 14.08 -7.98 9.51
N LEU A 513 13.41 -6.89 9.89
CA LEU A 513 14.05 -5.59 10.04
C LEU A 513 15.07 -5.61 11.18
N ALA A 514 14.73 -6.19 12.34
CA ALA A 514 15.68 -6.34 13.44
C ALA A 514 16.97 -7.07 13.00
N ARG A 515 16.83 -8.15 12.22
CA ARG A 515 17.96 -8.87 11.62
C ARG A 515 18.76 -8.00 10.65
N LEU A 516 18.10 -7.26 9.76
CA LEU A 516 18.77 -6.35 8.83
C LEU A 516 19.55 -5.24 9.55
N LEU A 517 18.97 -4.65 10.59
CA LEU A 517 19.60 -3.65 11.46
C LEU A 517 20.84 -4.24 12.16
N ALA A 518 20.70 -5.43 12.75
CA ALA A 518 21.80 -6.11 13.43
C ALA A 518 22.97 -6.43 12.48
N CYS A 519 22.69 -6.89 11.26
CA CYS A 519 23.71 -7.12 10.23
C CYS A 519 24.49 -5.86 9.84
N ASN A 520 23.93 -4.67 10.09
CA ASN A 520 24.56 -3.37 9.84
C ASN A 520 25.11 -2.69 11.11
N GLY A 521 25.17 -3.43 12.23
CA GLY A 521 25.72 -2.96 13.49
C GLY A 521 24.84 -1.96 14.24
N ILE A 522 23.52 -2.05 14.07
CA ILE A 522 22.55 -1.27 14.84
C ILE A 522 21.90 -2.20 15.87
N THR A 523 22.00 -1.84 17.14
CA THR A 523 21.51 -2.66 18.26
C THR A 523 20.01 -2.45 18.49
N ILE A 524 19.29 -3.57 18.55
CA ILE A 524 17.89 -3.63 18.97
C ILE A 524 17.84 -4.18 20.39
N HIS A 525 17.10 -3.51 21.27
CA HIS A 525 17.03 -3.88 22.68
C HIS A 525 15.83 -4.80 22.93
N GLU A 526 14.72 -4.57 22.23
CA GLU A 526 13.46 -5.29 22.39
C GLU A 526 12.78 -5.45 21.03
N THR A 527 12.01 -6.53 20.87
CA THR A 527 11.23 -6.79 19.66
C THR A 527 9.78 -7.08 20.02
N ILE A 528 8.84 -6.38 19.41
CA ILE A 528 7.40 -6.61 19.53
C ILE A 528 6.88 -7.11 18.19
N LEU A 529 6.73 -8.43 18.11
CA LEU A 529 6.32 -9.11 16.88
C LEU A 529 4.83 -9.45 16.91
N ARG A 530 4.17 -9.39 15.75
CA ARG A 530 2.82 -9.93 15.52
C ARG A 530 2.79 -10.73 14.22
N TYR A 531 2.25 -11.94 14.27
CA TYR A 531 2.30 -12.89 13.14
C TYR A 531 1.03 -13.77 13.06
N ASP A 532 -0.07 -13.30 13.64
CA ASP A 532 -1.40 -13.93 13.60
C ASP A 532 -2.19 -13.55 12.33
N SER A 533 -1.53 -13.00 11.32
CA SER A 533 -2.16 -12.47 10.10
C SER A 533 -3.16 -11.34 10.37
N ARG A 534 -2.94 -10.53 11.41
CA ARG A 534 -3.68 -9.29 11.65
C ARG A 534 -2.74 -8.11 11.82
N PRO A 535 -3.12 -6.91 11.35
CA PRO A 535 -2.37 -5.70 11.67
C PRO A 535 -2.44 -5.41 13.17
N PHE A 536 -1.46 -4.69 13.70
CA PHE A 536 -1.56 -4.13 15.05
C PHE A 536 -2.75 -3.15 15.15
N THR A 537 -3.39 -3.14 16.32
CA THR A 537 -4.35 -2.10 16.72
C THR A 537 -3.62 -1.09 17.59
N VAL A 538 -4.09 0.16 17.63
CA VAL A 538 -3.48 1.21 18.47
C VAL A 538 -3.48 0.79 19.93
N ASP A 539 -4.63 0.37 20.46
CA ASP A 539 -4.78 -0.02 21.87
C ASP A 539 -3.94 -1.26 22.22
N GLY A 540 -3.96 -2.28 21.34
CA GLY A 540 -3.21 -3.51 21.54
C GLY A 540 -1.69 -3.30 21.53
N LEU A 541 -1.18 -2.48 20.62
CA LEU A 541 0.27 -2.21 20.57
C LEU A 541 0.72 -1.30 21.72
N LEU A 542 -0.08 -0.28 22.05
CA LEU A 542 0.18 0.63 23.16
C LEU A 542 0.41 -0.12 24.48
N ASN A 543 -0.45 -1.10 24.80
CA ASN A 543 -0.31 -1.90 26.01
C ASN A 543 1.00 -2.69 26.03
N ARG A 544 1.35 -3.35 24.92
CA ARG A 544 2.61 -4.10 24.78
C ARG A 544 3.84 -3.20 24.90
N VAL A 545 3.79 -1.99 24.36
CA VAL A 545 4.91 -1.03 24.48
C VAL A 545 5.03 -0.50 25.90
N LYS A 546 3.92 -0.23 26.60
CA LYS A 546 3.92 0.18 28.02
C LYS A 546 4.60 -0.87 28.91
N GLU A 547 4.31 -2.15 28.69
CA GLU A 547 4.95 -3.28 29.41
C GLU A 547 6.46 -3.36 29.18
N VAL A 548 6.93 -2.95 27.99
CA VAL A 548 8.36 -2.98 27.64
C VAL A 548 9.08 -1.75 28.16
N ILE A 549 8.44 -0.58 28.24
CA ILE A 549 9.07 0.67 28.69
C ILE A 549 9.11 0.78 30.21
N SER A 550 8.13 0.21 30.92
CA SER A 550 8.12 0.09 32.39
C SER A 550 9.27 -0.76 32.89
#